data_AF-A0A2U8QR50-F1
#
_entry.id   AF-A0A2U8QR50-F1
#
_cell.length_a   1.000
_cell.length_b   1.000
_cell.length_c   1.000
_cell.angle_alpha   90.00
_cell.angle_beta   90.00
_cell.angle_gamma   90.00
#
_symmetry.space_group_name_H-M   'P 1'
#
loop_
_entity.id
_entity.type
_entity.pdbx_description
1 polymer ?
#
loop_
_entity_poly.entity_id
_entity_poly.type
_entity_poly.pdbx_seq_one_letter_code
_entity_poly.pdbx_strand_id
1 'polypeptide(L)'
;MEDNTNNDSGMNFLLGCLALGGFVWAINEKNKVSQLTSALQKSQTSYLKLLNDYTKHQSSFTEEIKRQLVELRKNYEGINDAVAIELKSITELIEGGQEETAIAKLTKVIENLLKDKYIAEGKASDTKSCPQLFKMLQGALNFNWIDQNEYNFSNLLREQRNQEAHELAVKFPENWRYISFLSGIEIIYKLKGFRNN
;
A
#
# COMPACT_ATOMS: atom_id res chain seq x y z
N MET A 1 6.31 71.84 6.69
CA MET A 1 6.45 70.59 5.92
C MET A 1 7.23 69.65 6.81
N GLU A 2 6.52 68.95 7.70
CA GLU A 2 7.14 68.02 8.66
C GLU A 2 7.15 66.60 8.09
N ASP A 3 8.22 65.91 8.46
CA ASP A 3 8.68 64.59 8.06
C ASP A 3 7.62 63.49 8.01
N ASN A 4 7.61 62.73 6.91
CA ASN A 4 6.90 61.46 6.79
C ASN A 4 7.85 60.35 6.27
N THR A 5 9.06 60.29 6.82
CA THR A 5 10.12 59.35 6.41
C THR A 5 10.38 58.23 7.43
N ASN A 6 9.75 58.29 8.62
CA ASN A 6 9.99 57.32 9.70
C ASN A 6 9.10 56.06 9.67
N ASN A 7 8.09 55.98 8.80
CA ASN A 7 7.14 54.85 8.79
C ASN A 7 7.59 53.67 7.90
N ASP A 8 8.37 53.92 6.85
CA ASP A 8 8.84 52.89 5.92
C ASP A 8 9.97 52.02 6.52
N SER A 9 10.83 52.59 7.37
CA SER A 9 11.91 51.85 8.03
C SER A 9 11.37 50.81 9.02
N GLY A 10 10.34 51.18 9.78
CA GLY A 10 9.68 50.28 10.73
C GLY A 10 8.93 49.13 10.06
N MET A 11 8.20 49.40 8.96
CA MET A 11 7.50 48.36 8.20
C MET A 11 8.45 47.41 7.48
N ASN A 12 9.56 47.90 6.92
CA ASN A 12 10.56 47.04 6.29
C ASN A 12 11.30 46.15 7.30
N PHE A 13 11.58 46.66 8.51
CA PHE A 13 12.15 45.86 9.59
C PHE A 13 11.18 44.76 10.05
N LEU A 14 9.90 45.11 10.22
CA LEU A 14 8.87 44.18 10.70
C LEU A 14 8.57 43.07 9.66
N LEU A 15 8.56 43.42 8.36
CA LEU A 15 8.47 42.45 7.26
C LEU A 15 9.72 41.55 7.19
N GLY A 16 10.92 42.10 7.45
CA GLY A 16 12.15 41.32 7.56
C GLY A 16 12.11 40.29 8.69
N CYS A 17 11.62 40.68 9.88
CA CYS A 17 11.45 39.76 11.01
C CYS A 17 10.42 38.66 10.73
N LEU A 18 9.29 38.99 10.08
CA LEU A 18 8.28 38.01 9.70
C LEU A 18 8.80 37.02 8.65
N ALA A 19 9.57 37.49 7.66
CA ALA A 19 10.20 36.64 6.65
C ALA A 19 11.22 35.67 7.27
N LEU A 20 12.07 36.15 8.18
CA LEU A 20 13.03 35.30 8.91
C LEU A 20 12.31 34.29 9.82
N GLY A 21 11.27 34.71 10.54
CA GLY A 21 10.43 33.83 11.36
C GLY A 21 9.76 32.73 10.55
N GLY A 22 9.19 33.07 9.39
CA GLY A 22 8.59 32.11 8.46
C GLY A 22 9.61 31.11 7.90
N PHE A 23 10.81 31.56 7.57
CA PHE A 23 11.88 30.70 7.06
C PHE A 23 12.39 29.71 8.12
N VAL A 24 12.59 30.17 9.36
CA VAL A 24 12.98 29.32 10.49
C VAL A 24 11.89 28.30 10.83
N TRP A 25 10.62 28.72 10.83
CA TRP A 25 9.50 27.81 11.04
C TRP A 25 9.41 26.73 9.94
N ALA A 26 9.53 27.12 8.66
CA ALA A 26 9.49 26.18 7.54
C ALA A 26 10.65 25.16 7.56
N ILE A 27 11.86 25.57 7.95
CA ILE A 27 13.00 24.66 8.13
C ILE A 27 12.76 23.71 9.30
N ASN A 28 12.25 24.22 10.42
CA ASN A 28 11.95 23.39 11.60
C ASN A 28 10.86 22.35 11.29
N GLU A 29 9.82 22.75 10.56
CA GLU A 29 8.73 21.84 10.18
C GLU A 29 9.21 20.76 9.20
N LYS A 30 10.03 21.12 8.20
CA LYS A 30 10.67 20.13 7.32
C LYS A 30 11.57 19.16 8.08
N ASN A 31 12.33 19.63 9.06
CA ASN A 31 13.18 18.79 9.89
C ASN A 31 12.37 17.83 10.75
N LYS A 32 11.26 18.29 11.36
CA LYS A 32 10.35 17.43 12.11
C LYS A 32 9.71 16.36 11.22
N VAL A 33 9.22 16.73 10.04
CA VAL A 33 8.65 15.78 9.09
C VAL A 33 9.68 14.74 8.68
N SER A 34 10.92 15.16 8.36
CA SER A 34 12.02 14.25 8.02
C SER A 34 12.42 13.31 9.17
N GLN A 35 12.43 13.82 10.41
CA GLN A 35 12.69 13.00 11.60
C GLN A 35 11.57 12.00 11.86
N LEU A 36 10.30 12.41 11.70
CA LEU A 36 9.15 11.52 11.83
C LEU A 36 9.16 10.44 10.74
N THR A 37 9.44 10.78 9.48
CA THR A 37 9.52 9.80 8.40
C THR A 37 10.67 8.83 8.62
N SER A 38 11.83 9.31 9.08
CA SER A 38 12.97 8.45 9.39
C SER A 38 12.70 7.53 10.59
N ALA A 39 12.00 8.02 11.61
CA ALA A 39 11.58 7.22 12.76
C ALA A 39 10.53 6.16 12.38
N LEU A 40 9.56 6.53 11.54
CA LEU A 40 8.56 5.61 10.98
C LEU A 40 9.25 4.51 10.16
N GLN A 41 10.14 4.89 9.25
CA GLN A 41 10.88 3.96 8.40
C GLN A 41 11.80 3.04 9.23
N LYS A 42 12.43 3.56 10.28
CA LYS A 42 13.22 2.76 11.23
C LYS A 42 12.37 1.79 12.04
N SER A 43 11.17 2.22 12.46
CA SER A 43 10.20 1.38 13.15
C SER A 43 9.70 0.26 12.25
N GLN A 44 9.30 0.58 11.02
CA GLN A 44 8.93 -0.39 9.98
C GLN A 44 10.06 -1.39 9.77
N THR A 45 11.29 -0.92 9.49
CA THR A 45 12.45 -1.80 9.28
C THR A 45 12.74 -2.69 10.49
N SER A 46 12.54 -2.17 11.71
CA SER A 46 12.75 -2.96 12.94
C SER A 46 11.68 -4.02 13.13
N TYR A 47 10.41 -3.71 12.84
CA TYR A 47 9.31 -4.67 12.86
C TYR A 47 9.51 -5.75 11.78
N LEU A 48 9.89 -5.32 10.57
CA LEU A 48 10.26 -6.19 9.46
C LEU A 48 11.43 -7.11 9.80
N LYS A 49 12.40 -6.62 10.58
CA LYS A 49 13.52 -7.42 11.08
C LYS A 49 13.08 -8.40 12.16
N LEU A 50 12.19 -8.00 13.06
CA LEU A 50 11.63 -8.88 14.09
C LEU A 50 10.80 -10.01 13.46
N LEU A 51 10.00 -9.69 12.45
CA LEU A 51 9.31 -10.67 11.60
C LEU A 51 10.29 -11.58 10.86
N ASN A 52 11.37 -11.02 10.32
CA ASN A 52 12.43 -11.81 9.66
C ASN A 52 13.10 -12.78 10.64
N ASP A 53 13.43 -12.32 11.85
CA ASP A 53 14.05 -13.15 12.87
C ASP A 53 13.10 -14.25 13.38
N TYR A 54 11.79 -13.98 13.42
CA TYR A 54 10.75 -15.00 13.68
C TYR A 54 10.58 -16.00 12.52
N THR A 55 10.69 -15.54 11.26
CA THR A 55 10.45 -16.36 10.06
C THR A 55 11.66 -17.19 9.63
N LYS A 56 12.89 -16.71 9.89
CA LYS A 56 14.16 -17.43 9.61
C LYS A 56 14.30 -18.79 10.29
N HIS A 57 13.43 -19.13 11.23
CA HIS A 57 13.46 -20.42 11.94
C HIS A 57 12.29 -21.33 11.58
N GLN A 58 11.48 -20.98 10.58
CA GLN A 58 10.28 -21.72 10.20
C GLN A 58 10.13 -21.88 8.68
N SER A 59 10.49 -23.06 8.17
CA SER A 59 10.00 -23.54 6.85
C SER A 59 8.47 -23.66 6.80
N SER A 60 7.80 -23.61 7.96
CA SER A 60 6.34 -23.66 8.09
C SER A 60 5.63 -22.39 7.63
N PHE A 61 6.33 -21.26 7.43
CA PHE A 61 5.66 -20.01 7.08
C PHE A 61 5.18 -19.98 5.62
N THR A 62 6.00 -20.49 4.70
CA THR A 62 5.58 -20.70 3.30
C THR A 62 4.43 -21.70 3.22
N GLU A 63 4.44 -22.74 4.06
CA GLU A 63 3.31 -23.68 4.16
C GLU A 63 2.03 -23.02 4.67
N GLU A 64 2.15 -22.09 5.62
CA GLU A 64 1.02 -21.33 6.14
C GLU A 64 0.41 -20.39 5.10
N ILE A 65 1.23 -19.65 4.34
CA ILE A 65 0.76 -18.84 3.20
C ILE A 65 0.03 -19.71 2.19
N LYS A 66 0.62 -20.87 1.83
CA LYS A 66 -0.02 -21.82 0.90
C LYS A 66 -1.35 -22.33 1.44
N ARG A 67 -1.41 -22.69 2.72
CA ARG A 67 -2.64 -23.14 3.40
C ARG A 67 -3.73 -22.06 3.31
N GLN A 68 -3.41 -20.81 3.63
CA GLN A 68 -4.35 -19.70 3.56
C GLN A 68 -4.82 -19.42 2.12
N LEU A 69 -3.94 -19.51 1.12
CA LEU A 69 -4.31 -19.36 -0.29
C LEU A 69 -5.22 -20.51 -0.78
N VAL A 70 -4.96 -21.75 -0.35
CA VAL A 70 -5.81 -22.91 -0.66
C VAL A 70 -7.19 -22.75 -0.01
N GLU A 71 -7.24 -22.29 1.24
CA GLU A 71 -8.50 -21.99 1.91
C GLU A 71 -9.26 -20.87 1.21
N LEU A 72 -8.58 -19.78 0.87
CA LEU A 72 -9.13 -18.66 0.13
C LEU A 72 -9.65 -19.10 -1.25
N ARG A 73 -8.94 -19.98 -1.94
CA ARG A 73 -9.38 -20.56 -3.21
C ARG A 73 -10.70 -21.32 -3.06
N LYS A 74 -10.78 -22.28 -2.13
CA LYS A 74 -12.02 -23.07 -1.88
C LYS A 74 -13.22 -22.17 -1.61
N ASN A 75 -12.93 -21.07 -0.94
CA ASN A 75 -13.85 -20.01 -0.60
C ASN A 75 -14.39 -19.22 -1.81
N TYR A 76 -13.71 -19.25 -2.95
CA TYR A 76 -14.13 -18.62 -4.20
C TYR A 76 -14.62 -19.63 -5.26
N GLU A 77 -14.34 -20.92 -5.10
CA GLU A 77 -14.86 -21.97 -6.00
C GLU A 77 -16.39 -21.95 -6.03
N GLY A 78 -16.97 -21.89 -7.23
CA GLY A 78 -18.42 -21.79 -7.45
C GLY A 78 -19.03 -20.40 -7.20
N ILE A 79 -18.24 -19.42 -6.71
CA ILE A 79 -18.67 -18.01 -6.55
C ILE A 79 -18.02 -17.14 -7.61
N ASN A 80 -16.69 -17.26 -7.75
CA ASN A 80 -15.90 -16.58 -8.78
C ASN A 80 -14.72 -17.48 -9.18
N ASP A 81 -14.99 -18.38 -10.12
CA ASP A 81 -14.01 -19.38 -10.57
C ASP A 81 -12.76 -18.75 -11.18
N ALA A 82 -12.87 -17.56 -11.79
CA ALA A 82 -11.71 -16.85 -12.31
C ALA A 82 -10.72 -16.47 -11.19
N VAL A 83 -11.22 -16.00 -10.04
CA VAL A 83 -10.39 -15.71 -8.86
C VAL A 83 -9.82 -17.00 -8.28
N ALA A 84 -10.61 -18.07 -8.20
CA ALA A 84 -10.13 -19.37 -7.70
C ALA A 84 -8.99 -19.94 -8.57
N ILE A 85 -9.09 -19.82 -9.90
CA ILE A 85 -8.05 -20.25 -10.85
C ILE A 85 -6.76 -19.43 -10.65
N GLU A 86 -6.87 -18.10 -10.52
CA GLU A 86 -5.70 -17.26 -10.29
C GLU A 86 -5.04 -17.56 -8.94
N LEU A 87 -5.83 -17.78 -7.87
CA LEU A 87 -5.30 -18.19 -6.56
C LEU A 87 -4.56 -19.53 -6.63
N LYS A 88 -5.07 -20.50 -7.41
CA LYS A 88 -4.34 -21.75 -7.67
C LYS A 88 -2.99 -21.48 -8.36
N SER A 89 -2.99 -20.66 -9.40
CA SER A 89 -1.77 -20.29 -10.12
C SER A 89 -0.76 -19.59 -9.21
N ILE A 90 -1.21 -18.75 -8.27
CA ILE A 90 -0.34 -18.11 -7.28
C ILE A 90 0.32 -19.15 -6.36
N THR A 91 -0.44 -20.15 -5.88
CA THR A 91 0.12 -21.25 -5.06
C THR A 91 1.18 -22.04 -5.84
N GLU A 92 0.92 -22.40 -7.09
CA GLU A 92 1.87 -23.12 -7.96
C GLU A 92 3.16 -22.32 -8.21
N LEU A 93 3.06 -20.99 -8.33
CA LEU A 93 4.23 -20.11 -8.48
C LEU A 93 5.08 -20.06 -7.20
N ILE A 94 4.45 -20.05 -6.03
CA ILE A 94 5.16 -20.13 -4.74
C ILE A 94 5.91 -21.46 -4.63
N GLU A 95 5.27 -22.57 -5.00
CA GLU A 95 5.91 -23.90 -5.03
C GLU A 95 7.08 -23.99 -6.02
N GLY A 96 6.98 -23.28 -7.14
CA GLY A 96 8.06 -23.14 -8.12
C GLY A 96 9.16 -22.14 -7.75
N GLY A 97 9.10 -21.51 -6.57
CA GLY A 97 10.06 -20.49 -6.13
C GLY A 97 9.96 -19.15 -6.88
N GLN A 98 8.87 -18.92 -7.59
CA GLN A 98 8.59 -17.71 -8.38
C GLN A 98 7.75 -16.70 -7.58
N GLU A 99 8.19 -16.40 -6.35
CA GLU A 99 7.41 -15.63 -5.37
C GLU A 99 7.09 -14.20 -5.84
N GLU A 100 8.00 -13.53 -6.55
CA GLU A 100 7.76 -12.17 -7.07
C GLU A 100 6.63 -12.17 -8.11
N THR A 101 6.66 -13.15 -9.02
CA THR A 101 5.60 -13.34 -10.00
C THR A 101 4.26 -13.69 -9.31
N ALA A 102 4.32 -14.45 -8.22
CA ALA A 102 3.14 -14.77 -7.42
C ALA A 102 2.56 -13.52 -6.75
N ILE A 103 3.38 -12.62 -6.19
CA ILE A 103 2.96 -11.34 -5.61
C ILE A 103 2.36 -10.41 -6.67
N ALA A 104 2.96 -10.33 -7.85
CA ALA A 104 2.42 -9.55 -8.96
C ALA A 104 1.04 -10.05 -9.38
N LYS A 105 0.85 -11.37 -9.49
CA LYS A 105 -0.45 -11.99 -9.77
C LYS A 105 -1.46 -11.76 -8.64
N LEU A 106 -1.05 -11.87 -7.38
CA LEU A 106 -1.90 -11.59 -6.21
C LEU A 106 -2.42 -10.15 -6.24
N THR A 107 -1.53 -9.20 -6.56
CA THR A 107 -1.88 -7.78 -6.71
C THR A 107 -2.89 -7.57 -7.84
N LYS A 108 -2.78 -8.32 -8.94
CA LYS A 108 -3.74 -8.27 -10.05
C LYS A 108 -5.11 -8.83 -9.67
N VAL A 109 -5.16 -9.87 -8.84
CA VAL A 109 -6.42 -10.41 -8.29
C VAL A 109 -7.13 -9.33 -7.48
N ILE A 110 -6.42 -8.64 -6.59
CA ILE A 110 -6.95 -7.51 -5.81
C ILE A 110 -7.47 -6.40 -6.74
N GLU A 111 -6.70 -6.04 -7.78
CA GLU A 111 -7.11 -5.03 -8.74
C GLU A 111 -8.44 -5.40 -9.43
N ASN A 112 -8.59 -6.65 -9.85
CA ASN A 112 -9.81 -7.12 -10.51
C ASN A 112 -11.00 -7.13 -9.55
N LEU A 113 -10.82 -7.61 -8.31
CA LEU A 113 -11.86 -7.59 -7.28
C LEU A 113 -12.33 -6.16 -6.96
N LEU A 114 -11.40 -5.21 -6.90
CA LEU A 114 -11.73 -3.80 -6.72
C LEU A 114 -12.52 -3.26 -7.92
N LYS A 115 -12.11 -3.57 -9.16
CA LYS A 115 -12.87 -3.15 -10.35
C LYS A 115 -14.30 -3.66 -10.32
N ASP A 116 -14.49 -4.95 -10.02
CA ASP A 116 -15.80 -5.56 -9.91
C ASP A 116 -16.65 -4.85 -8.85
N LYS A 117 -16.06 -4.53 -7.69
CA LYS A 117 -16.74 -3.79 -6.63
C LYS A 117 -17.08 -2.35 -7.02
N TYR A 118 -16.18 -1.64 -7.68
CA TYR A 118 -16.44 -0.29 -8.19
C TYR A 118 -17.63 -0.25 -9.13
N ILE A 119 -17.75 -1.26 -10.01
CA ILE A 119 -18.87 -1.38 -10.94
C ILE A 119 -20.16 -1.73 -10.18
N ALA A 120 -20.11 -2.70 -9.27
CA ALA A 120 -21.26 -3.12 -8.48
C ALA A 120 -21.86 -1.98 -7.63
N GLU A 121 -21.01 -1.09 -7.12
CA GLU A 121 -21.40 0.05 -6.26
C GLU A 121 -21.72 1.32 -7.08
N GLY A 122 -21.78 1.20 -8.42
CA GLY A 122 -22.09 2.31 -9.33
C GLY A 122 -21.03 3.42 -9.35
N LYS A 123 -19.80 3.14 -8.91
CA LYS A 123 -18.67 4.08 -8.90
C LYS A 123 -17.92 4.12 -10.24
N ALA A 124 -18.17 3.14 -11.11
CA ALA A 124 -17.62 3.02 -12.45
C ALA A 124 -18.66 2.37 -13.38
N SER A 125 -18.64 2.69 -14.68
CA SER A 125 -19.56 2.10 -15.67
C SER A 125 -19.09 0.74 -16.16
N ASP A 126 -17.78 0.57 -16.25
CA ASP A 126 -17.11 -0.62 -16.78
C ASP A 126 -15.66 -0.71 -16.26
N THR A 127 -15.00 -1.84 -16.54
CA THR A 127 -13.64 -2.12 -16.07
C THR A 127 -12.56 -1.17 -16.62
N LYS A 128 -12.82 -0.48 -17.74
CA LYS A 128 -11.90 0.50 -18.34
C LYS A 128 -12.06 1.89 -17.73
N SER A 129 -13.27 2.22 -17.28
CA SER A 129 -13.59 3.46 -16.57
C SER A 129 -13.09 3.46 -15.12
N CYS A 130 -12.74 2.28 -14.59
CA CYS A 130 -12.17 2.16 -13.26
C CYS A 130 -10.85 2.94 -13.13
N PRO A 131 -10.63 3.64 -12.01
CA PRO A 131 -9.36 4.30 -11.73
C PRO A 131 -8.19 3.30 -11.68
N GLN A 132 -6.96 3.82 -11.73
CA GLN A 132 -5.78 3.00 -11.44
C GLN A 132 -5.84 2.41 -10.03
N LEU A 133 -5.19 1.25 -9.82
CA LEU A 133 -5.18 0.50 -8.55
C LEU A 133 -5.02 1.40 -7.31
N PHE A 134 -4.06 2.33 -7.32
CA PHE A 134 -3.85 3.26 -6.20
C PHE A 134 -5.09 4.12 -5.88
N LYS A 135 -5.73 4.69 -6.90
CA LYS A 135 -6.96 5.48 -6.72
C LYS A 135 -8.13 4.59 -6.28
N MET A 136 -8.16 3.34 -6.73
CA MET A 136 -9.15 2.36 -6.27
C MET A 136 -8.95 1.99 -4.80
N LEU A 137 -7.72 1.81 -4.34
CA LEU A 137 -7.41 1.54 -2.93
C LEU A 137 -7.75 2.74 -2.04
N GLN A 138 -7.43 3.95 -2.48
CA GLN A 138 -7.80 5.16 -1.75
C GLN A 138 -9.32 5.32 -1.68
N GLY A 139 -10.03 5.06 -2.77
CA GLY A 139 -11.50 5.11 -2.73
C GLY A 139 -12.10 3.96 -1.92
N ALA A 140 -11.51 2.76 -1.94
CA ALA A 140 -11.92 1.66 -1.08
C ALA A 140 -11.82 2.03 0.42
N LEU A 141 -10.75 2.74 0.82
CA LEU A 141 -10.66 3.32 2.16
C LEU A 141 -11.77 4.36 2.41
N ASN A 142 -11.96 5.31 1.48
CA ASN A 142 -12.96 6.37 1.62
C ASN A 142 -14.40 5.84 1.66
N PHE A 143 -14.66 4.70 1.02
CA PHE A 143 -15.95 4.02 0.99
C PHE A 143 -16.09 2.97 2.11
N ASN A 144 -15.11 2.86 3.01
CA ASN A 144 -15.05 1.88 4.11
C ASN A 144 -15.15 0.42 3.64
N TRP A 145 -14.62 0.11 2.46
CA TRP A 145 -14.50 -1.27 1.98
C TRP A 145 -13.28 -1.99 2.55
N ILE A 146 -12.29 -1.20 2.94
CA ILE A 146 -11.10 -1.60 3.68
C ILE A 146 -10.85 -0.53 4.76
N ASP A 147 -10.12 -0.91 5.81
CA ASP A 147 -9.67 -0.04 6.89
C ASP A 147 -8.31 0.59 6.59
N GLN A 148 -7.84 1.40 7.55
CA GLN A 148 -6.56 2.10 7.43
C GLN A 148 -5.36 1.15 7.41
N ASN A 149 -5.40 0.03 8.14
CA ASN A 149 -4.32 -0.95 8.18
C ASN A 149 -4.18 -1.65 6.83
N GLU A 150 -5.31 -2.11 6.28
CA GLU A 150 -5.39 -2.77 4.98
C GLU A 150 -4.99 -1.82 3.85
N TYR A 151 -5.38 -0.54 3.94
CA TYR A 151 -4.87 0.48 3.02
C TYR A 151 -3.35 0.65 3.13
N ASN A 152 -2.79 0.72 4.34
CA ASN A 152 -1.34 0.82 4.53
C ASN A 152 -0.60 -0.40 3.98
N PHE A 153 -1.15 -1.61 4.18
CA PHE A 153 -0.61 -2.85 3.62
C PHE A 153 -0.67 -2.88 2.10
N SER A 154 -1.76 -2.39 1.50
CA SER A 154 -1.90 -2.30 0.05
C SER A 154 -0.87 -1.37 -0.61
N ASN A 155 -0.37 -0.35 0.12
CA ASN A 155 0.68 0.53 -0.38
C ASN A 155 2.03 -0.19 -0.52
N LEU A 156 2.30 -1.22 0.29
CA LEU A 156 3.49 -2.06 0.12
C LEU A 156 3.45 -2.81 -1.21
N LEU A 157 2.31 -3.43 -1.54
CA LEU A 157 2.11 -4.12 -2.82
C LEU A 157 2.28 -3.18 -4.02
N ARG A 158 1.80 -1.94 -3.87
CA ARG A 158 1.99 -0.88 -4.87
C ARG A 158 3.47 -0.55 -5.08
N GLU A 159 4.23 -0.38 -4.00
CA GLU A 159 5.64 -0.02 -4.06
C GLU A 159 6.48 -1.11 -4.72
N GLN A 160 6.20 -2.38 -4.40
CA GLN A 160 6.85 -3.50 -5.06
C GLN A 160 6.56 -3.56 -6.56
N ARG A 161 5.30 -3.43 -6.96
CA ARG A 161 4.90 -3.41 -8.38
C ARG A 161 5.53 -2.24 -9.14
N ASN A 162 5.67 -1.08 -8.50
CA ASN A 162 6.36 0.06 -9.12
C ASN A 162 7.85 -0.21 -9.29
N GLN A 163 8.51 -0.84 -8.31
CA GLN A 163 9.93 -1.21 -8.42
C GLN A 163 10.14 -2.25 -9.53
N GLU A 164 9.31 -3.29 -9.61
CA GLU A 164 9.37 -4.28 -10.70
C GLU A 164 9.16 -3.66 -12.09
N ALA A 165 8.32 -2.63 -12.21
CA ALA A 165 8.05 -1.96 -13.47
C ALA A 165 9.21 -1.08 -13.96
N HIS A 166 10.10 -0.66 -13.06
CA HIS A 166 11.19 0.27 -13.35
C HIS A 166 12.59 -0.36 -13.30
N GLU A 167 12.74 -1.47 -12.60
CA GLU A 167 14.02 -2.17 -12.42
C GLU A 167 13.94 -3.61 -12.96
N LEU A 168 14.93 -4.00 -13.77
CA LEU A 168 15.03 -5.36 -14.29
C LEU A 168 15.49 -6.31 -13.17
N ALA A 169 14.69 -7.34 -12.89
CA ALA A 169 14.99 -8.42 -11.95
C ALA A 169 15.13 -7.98 -10.47
N VAL A 170 14.21 -7.13 -9.99
CA VAL A 170 14.09 -6.81 -8.56
C VAL A 170 13.89 -8.08 -7.75
N LYS A 171 14.72 -8.27 -6.74
CA LYS A 171 14.52 -9.29 -5.70
C LYS A 171 14.21 -8.58 -4.40
N PHE A 172 13.04 -8.84 -3.85
CA PHE A 172 12.67 -8.28 -2.56
C PHE A 172 13.24 -9.12 -1.43
N PRO A 173 13.57 -8.49 -0.29
CA PRO A 173 13.88 -9.21 0.93
C PRO A 173 12.76 -10.21 1.29
N GLU A 174 13.14 -11.36 1.84
CA GLU A 174 12.22 -12.45 2.18
C GLU A 174 11.02 -12.00 3.02
N ASN A 175 11.29 -11.18 4.04
CA ASN A 175 10.28 -10.58 4.90
C ASN A 175 9.30 -9.65 4.15
N TRP A 176 9.75 -8.94 3.11
CA TRP A 176 8.87 -8.10 2.30
C TRP A 176 7.91 -8.96 1.48
N ARG A 177 8.41 -10.05 0.90
CA ARG A 177 7.58 -11.02 0.16
C ARG A 177 6.50 -11.61 1.05
N TYR A 178 6.86 -12.02 2.26
CA TYR A 178 5.92 -12.56 3.24
C TYR A 178 4.81 -11.59 3.62
N ILE A 179 5.16 -10.35 3.94
CA ILE A 179 4.16 -9.34 4.30
C ILE A 179 3.26 -9.05 3.12
N SER A 180 3.80 -9.09 1.90
CA SER A 180 3.03 -8.88 0.68
C SER A 180 2.01 -9.98 0.45
N PHE A 181 2.38 -11.24 0.66
CA PHE A 181 1.43 -12.35 0.63
C PHE A 181 0.33 -12.21 1.68
N LEU A 182 0.71 -11.98 2.95
CA LEU A 182 -0.27 -11.81 4.03
C LEU A 182 -1.21 -10.63 3.78
N SER A 183 -0.65 -9.50 3.36
CA SER A 183 -1.40 -8.29 3.00
C SER A 183 -2.40 -8.58 1.89
N GLY A 184 -1.95 -9.24 0.82
CA GLY A 184 -2.82 -9.55 -0.30
C GLY A 184 -3.92 -10.55 0.06
N ILE A 185 -3.62 -11.55 0.88
CA ILE A 185 -4.61 -12.51 1.40
C ILE A 185 -5.68 -11.78 2.22
N GLU A 186 -5.28 -10.94 3.17
CA GLU A 186 -6.23 -10.20 4.04
C GLU A 186 -7.14 -9.28 3.22
N ILE A 187 -6.56 -8.53 2.27
CA ILE A 187 -7.33 -7.64 1.39
C ILE A 187 -8.35 -8.46 0.58
N ILE A 188 -7.95 -9.60 0.00
CA ILE A 188 -8.88 -10.45 -0.75
C ILE A 188 -9.98 -11.02 0.16
N TYR A 189 -9.68 -11.36 1.42
CA TYR A 189 -10.68 -11.78 2.40
C TYR A 189 -11.71 -10.67 2.67
N LYS A 190 -11.28 -9.41 2.82
CA LYS A 190 -12.22 -8.28 2.99
C LYS A 190 -13.07 -8.05 1.76
N LEU A 191 -12.46 -8.11 0.57
CA LEU A 191 -13.18 -7.90 -0.67
C LEU A 191 -14.13 -9.06 -1.01
N LYS A 192 -13.92 -10.26 -0.45
CA LYS A 192 -14.78 -11.45 -0.61
C LYS A 192 -16.21 -11.22 -0.09
N GLY A 193 -16.40 -10.30 0.85
CA GLY A 193 -17.70 -10.05 1.49
C GLY A 193 -18.79 -9.40 0.62
N PHE A 194 -18.55 -9.17 -0.69
CA PHE A 194 -19.35 -8.20 -1.46
C PHE A 194 -20.11 -8.73 -2.67
N ARG A 195 -20.46 -10.02 -2.73
CA ARG A 195 -21.63 -10.47 -3.50
C ARG A 195 -22.62 -11.14 -2.58
N ASN A 196 -23.51 -10.32 -2.02
CA ASN A 196 -24.87 -10.71 -1.67
C ASN A 196 -25.74 -9.46 -1.82
N ASN A 197 -26.18 -9.23 -3.06
CA ASN A 197 -27.55 -8.88 -3.45
C ASN A 197 -27.61 -8.84 -4.98
#